data_AF-A0A3C1S912-F1
#
_entry.id   AF-A0A3C1S912-F1
#
_cell.length_a   1.000
_cell.length_b   1.000
_cell.length_c   1.000
_cell.angle_alpha   90.00
_cell.angle_beta   90.00
_cell.angle_gamma   90.00
#
_symmetry.space_group_name_H-M   'P 1'
#
loop_
_entity.id
_entity.type
_entity.pdbx_description
1 polymer ?
#
loop_
_entity_poly.entity_id
_entity_poly.type
_entity_poly.pdbx_seq_one_letter_code
_entity_poly.pdbx_strand_id
1 'polypeptide(L)'
;MFELEEIKDVNLEDFQSDVEDHDYIEDLSRIESHDAREFINVGVDTAETGRAGTFIQKDKSVVHCRSCQAGVEMMSITKAEQKYDWLKDYSWKSVSPNTDKFTSQAKNKTHNGYFIRVLPGVKVEHPLQSCLYIAKDRFSQNI
;
A
#
# COMPACT_ATOMS: atom_id res chain seq x y z
N MET A 1 -33.12 -1.43 2.73
CA MET A 1 -32.64 -2.01 1.45
C MET A 1 -31.69 -0.96 0.90
N PHE A 2 -30.38 -1.19 0.97
CA PHE A 2 -29.43 -0.28 0.35
C PHE A 2 -29.53 -0.55 -1.16
N GLU A 3 -30.02 0.43 -1.92
CA GLU A 3 -29.84 0.42 -3.37
C GLU A 3 -28.34 0.47 -3.63
N LEU A 4 -27.80 -0.60 -4.21
CA LEU A 4 -26.47 -0.55 -4.79
C LEU A 4 -26.56 0.48 -5.92
N GLU A 5 -25.94 1.64 -5.72
CA GLU A 5 -25.72 2.62 -6.79
C GLU A 5 -25.21 1.87 -8.03
N GLU A 6 -25.73 2.22 -9.21
CA GLU A 6 -25.25 1.66 -10.48
C GLU A 6 -23.73 1.71 -10.50
N ILE A 7 -23.10 0.55 -10.72
CA ILE A 7 -21.65 0.44 -10.81
C ILE A 7 -21.19 1.38 -11.93
N LYS A 8 -20.61 2.51 -11.55
CA LYS A 8 -20.11 3.48 -12.50
C LYS A 8 -18.97 2.83 -13.28
N ASP A 9 -19.14 2.69 -14.59
CA ASP A 9 -18.11 2.15 -15.45
C ASP A 9 -16.98 3.19 -15.61
N VAL A 10 -15.84 2.97 -14.94
CA VAL A 10 -14.71 3.91 -14.93
C VAL A 10 -13.80 3.66 -16.12
N ASN A 11 -13.62 4.65 -17.02
CA ASN A 11 -12.62 4.54 -18.07
C ASN A 11 -11.20 4.74 -17.49
N LEU A 12 -10.36 3.71 -17.56
CA LEU A 12 -9.01 3.72 -16.99
C LEU A 12 -8.06 4.66 -17.74
N GLU A 13 -8.37 4.98 -19.00
CA GLU A 13 -7.58 5.90 -19.82
C GLU A 13 -7.72 7.36 -19.41
N ASP A 14 -8.75 7.70 -18.62
CA ASP A 14 -8.97 9.06 -18.12
C ASP A 14 -8.01 9.42 -16.96
N PHE A 15 -7.20 8.46 -16.49
CA PHE A 15 -6.32 8.58 -15.33
C PHE A 15 -4.85 8.35 -15.72
N GLN A 16 -3.96 9.10 -15.07
CA GLN A 16 -2.52 8.90 -15.20
C GLN A 16 -2.08 7.75 -14.29
N SER A 17 -1.26 6.83 -14.80
CA SER A 17 -0.65 5.77 -13.97
C SER A 17 0.84 5.99 -13.76
N ASP A 18 1.42 7.08 -14.25
CA ASP A 18 2.83 7.38 -14.10
C ASP A 18 3.01 8.83 -13.69
N VAL A 19 3.90 9.06 -12.73
CA VAL A 19 4.21 10.36 -12.14
C VAL A 19 5.67 10.31 -11.65
N GLU A 20 6.29 11.46 -11.39
CA GLU A 20 7.60 11.49 -10.75
C GLU A 20 7.58 10.75 -9.41
N ASP A 21 8.67 10.04 -9.10
CA ASP A 21 8.78 9.31 -7.86
C ASP A 21 8.89 10.26 -6.67
N HIS A 22 8.19 9.92 -5.58
CA HIS A 22 8.38 10.58 -4.30
C HIS A 22 9.60 10.00 -3.58
N ASP A 23 10.36 10.88 -2.92
CA ASP A 23 11.52 10.49 -2.13
C ASP A 23 11.13 9.61 -0.93
N TYR A 24 12.05 8.72 -0.56
CA TYR A 24 11.90 7.92 0.66
C TYR A 24 12.20 8.76 1.91
N ILE A 25 11.34 8.62 2.92
CA ILE A 25 11.40 9.35 4.19
C ILE A 25 11.67 8.35 5.30
N GLU A 26 12.89 8.38 5.85
CA GLU A 26 13.26 7.52 6.99
C GLU A 26 12.56 7.92 8.30
N ASP A 27 12.38 9.22 8.51
CA ASP A 27 11.82 9.81 9.73
C ASP A 27 10.48 10.49 9.40
N LEU A 28 9.38 9.93 9.90
CA LEU A 28 8.02 10.41 9.61
C LEU A 28 7.74 11.82 10.13
N SER A 29 8.58 12.37 11.03
CA SER A 29 8.49 13.78 11.43
C SER A 29 8.79 14.75 10.27
N ARG A 30 9.42 14.27 9.20
CA ARG A 30 9.72 15.04 7.98
C ARG A 30 8.60 15.04 6.95
N ILE A 31 7.49 14.31 7.20
CA ILE A 31 6.31 14.37 6.34
C ILE A 31 5.76 15.79 6.33
N GLU A 32 5.32 16.24 5.16
CA GLU A 32 4.70 17.55 5.00
C GLU A 32 3.50 17.71 5.93
N SER A 33 3.38 18.88 6.56
CA SER A 33 2.34 19.16 7.54
C SER A 33 0.91 19.09 6.97
N HIS A 34 0.76 19.19 5.64
CA HIS A 34 -0.51 18.92 4.97
C HIS A 34 -0.81 17.40 4.99
N ASP A 35 0.07 16.58 4.44
CA ASP A 35 -0.09 15.12 4.39
C ASP A 35 -0.28 14.52 5.79
N ALA A 36 0.51 14.94 6.78
CA ALA A 36 0.38 14.44 8.15
C ALA A 36 -1.02 14.68 8.77
N ARG A 37 -1.68 15.80 8.40
CA ARG A 37 -3.06 16.09 8.83
C ARG A 37 -4.08 15.22 8.12
N GLU A 38 -3.86 14.87 6.86
CA GLU A 38 -4.73 13.93 6.16
C GLU A 38 -4.54 12.50 6.65
N PHE A 39 -3.32 12.12 7.00
CA PHE A 39 -2.99 10.77 7.48
C PHE A 39 -3.66 10.47 8.81
N ILE A 40 -3.67 11.42 9.75
CA ILE A 40 -4.32 11.20 11.04
C ILE A 40 -5.85 11.06 10.90
N ASN A 41 -6.47 11.68 9.89
CA ASN A 41 -7.90 11.54 9.61
C ASN A 41 -8.28 10.10 9.21
N VAL A 42 -7.32 9.32 8.71
CA VAL A 42 -7.50 7.90 8.37
C VAL A 42 -6.78 6.96 9.35
N GLY A 43 -6.39 7.46 10.52
CA GLY A 43 -5.80 6.68 11.60
C GLY A 43 -4.32 6.34 11.42
N VAL A 44 -3.60 7.06 10.55
CA VAL A 44 -2.16 6.91 10.36
C VAL A 44 -1.44 7.98 11.18
N ASP A 45 -0.73 7.55 12.22
CA ASP A 45 0.00 8.43 13.14
C ASP A 45 1.50 8.48 12.76
N THR A 46 1.95 9.68 12.39
CA THR A 46 3.35 9.98 12.05
C THR A 46 4.23 10.23 13.27
N ALA A 47 3.64 10.48 14.45
CA ALA A 47 4.37 10.52 15.72
C ALA A 47 4.79 9.12 16.16
N GLU A 48 4.27 8.10 15.49
CA GLU A 48 4.87 6.81 15.51
C GLU A 48 4.83 6.22 16.95
N THR A 49 3.66 6.29 17.57
CA THR A 49 3.43 5.75 18.92
C THR A 49 2.48 4.56 18.89
N GLY A 50 2.76 3.52 19.68
CA GLY A 50 1.82 2.39 19.86
C GLY A 50 1.52 1.54 18.61
N ARG A 51 2.42 1.49 17.62
CA ARG A 51 2.32 0.63 16.42
C ARG A 51 3.54 -0.26 16.23
N ALA A 52 3.35 -1.45 15.65
CA ALA A 52 4.39 -2.44 15.37
C ALA A 52 5.11 -2.23 14.03
N GLY A 53 4.66 -1.27 13.23
CA GLY A 53 5.26 -0.92 11.94
C GLY A 53 4.36 -0.02 11.12
N THR A 54 4.96 0.65 10.15
CA THR A 54 4.34 1.67 9.31
C THR A 54 4.73 1.43 7.86
N PHE A 55 3.75 1.39 6.96
CA PHE A 55 3.94 1.43 5.51
C PHE A 55 3.18 2.62 4.94
N ILE A 56 3.81 3.41 4.07
CA ILE A 56 3.17 4.53 3.38
C ILE A 56 3.59 4.47 1.92
N GLN A 57 2.60 4.44 1.04
CA GLN A 57 2.76 4.60 -0.41
C GLN A 57 2.02 5.86 -0.85
N LYS A 58 2.74 6.76 -1.52
CA LYS A 58 2.20 7.99 -2.12
C LYS A 58 2.26 7.84 -3.63
N ASP A 59 1.11 7.86 -4.29
CA ASP A 59 0.96 7.54 -5.72
C ASP A 59 1.61 6.17 -6.04
N LYS A 60 2.65 6.12 -6.88
CA LYS A 60 3.37 4.85 -7.19
C LYS A 60 4.51 4.52 -6.24
N SER A 61 4.95 5.47 -5.40
CA SER A 61 6.21 5.38 -4.66
C SER A 61 5.98 4.96 -3.21
N VAL A 62 6.77 4.01 -2.73
CA VAL A 62 6.81 3.68 -1.29
C VAL A 62 7.67 4.72 -0.60
N VAL A 63 7.03 5.62 0.16
CA VAL A 63 7.71 6.74 0.83
C VAL A 63 8.18 6.39 2.23
N HIS A 64 7.60 5.38 2.86
CA HIS A 64 8.08 4.87 4.15
C HIS A 64 7.70 3.40 4.32
N CYS A 65 8.61 2.59 4.87
CA CYS A 65 8.30 1.22 5.26
C CYS A 65 9.23 0.75 6.39
N ARG A 66 8.67 0.54 7.59
CA ARG A 66 9.43 0.07 8.75
C ARG A 66 8.62 -0.90 9.59
N SER A 67 9.25 -2.01 9.97
CA SER A 67 8.76 -2.88 11.06
C SER A 67 9.52 -2.57 12.34
N CYS A 68 8.81 -2.49 13.45
CA CYS A 68 9.33 -2.20 14.78
C CYS A 68 9.34 -3.43 15.71
N GLN A 69 8.77 -4.56 15.25
CA GLN A 69 8.67 -5.78 16.05
C GLN A 69 9.42 -6.95 15.40
N ALA A 70 10.27 -7.62 16.20
CA ALA A 70 10.97 -8.82 15.76
C ALA A 70 9.98 -9.92 15.33
N GLY A 71 10.25 -10.54 14.19
CA GLY A 71 9.40 -11.59 13.62
C GLY A 71 8.16 -11.08 12.90
N VAL A 72 8.00 -9.76 12.75
CA VAL A 72 7.06 -9.15 11.80
C VAL A 72 7.85 -8.61 10.63
N GLU A 73 7.63 -9.16 9.45
CA GLU A 73 8.20 -8.68 8.19
C GLU A 73 7.22 -7.73 7.52
N MET A 74 7.70 -6.54 7.17
CA MET A 74 6.97 -5.53 6.41
C MET A 74 7.90 -4.96 5.34
N MET A 75 7.47 -5.00 4.08
CA MET A 75 8.19 -4.44 2.93
C MET A 75 7.23 -4.15 1.79
N SER A 76 7.71 -3.56 0.69
CA SER A 76 6.89 -3.48 -0.53
C SER A 76 6.67 -4.86 -1.14
N ILE A 77 5.52 -5.09 -1.77
CA ILE A 77 5.23 -6.37 -2.43
C ILE A 77 6.25 -6.68 -3.53
N THR A 78 6.70 -5.66 -4.26
CA THR A 78 7.76 -5.77 -5.28
C THR A 78 9.09 -6.24 -4.68
N LYS A 79 9.49 -5.73 -3.51
CA LYS A 79 10.68 -6.20 -2.79
C LYS A 79 10.48 -7.61 -2.25
N ALA A 80 9.29 -7.95 -1.77
CA ALA A 80 8.99 -9.29 -1.28
C ALA A 80 9.06 -10.34 -2.40
N GLU A 81 8.53 -10.05 -3.58
CA GLU A 81 8.59 -10.94 -4.74
C GLU A 81 10.02 -11.17 -5.22
N GLN A 82 10.89 -10.16 -5.13
CA GLN A 82 12.33 -10.31 -5.42
C GLN A 82 13.07 -11.12 -4.34
N LYS A 83 12.65 -10.99 -3.08
CA LYS A 83 13.31 -11.64 -1.93
C LYS A 83 12.89 -13.10 -1.76
N TYR A 84 11.67 -13.45 -2.11
CA TYR A 84 11.04 -14.72 -1.77
C TYR A 84 10.48 -15.44 -2.99
N ASP A 85 11.25 -16.39 -3.53
CA ASP A 85 10.81 -17.22 -4.67
C ASP A 85 9.51 -17.97 -4.42
N TRP A 86 9.22 -18.33 -3.17
CA TRP A 86 7.99 -19.04 -2.77
C TRP A 86 6.76 -18.13 -2.81
N LEU A 87 6.91 -16.80 -2.87
CA LEU A 87 5.77 -15.89 -2.86
C LEU A 87 4.91 -16.02 -4.13
N LYS A 88 5.51 -16.48 -5.24
CA LYS A 88 4.80 -16.79 -6.50
C LYS A 88 3.68 -17.82 -6.32
N ASP A 89 3.76 -18.66 -5.29
CA ASP A 89 2.75 -19.67 -5.00
C ASP A 89 1.52 -19.06 -4.32
N TYR A 90 1.60 -17.80 -3.88
CA TYR A 90 0.54 -17.04 -3.22
C TYR A 90 0.04 -15.85 -4.07
N SER A 91 0.93 -15.21 -4.85
CA SER A 91 0.58 -14.09 -5.71
C SER A 91 -0.55 -14.47 -6.68
N TRP A 92 -1.61 -13.66 -6.72
CA TRP A 92 -2.77 -13.83 -7.63
C TRP A 92 -3.53 -15.17 -7.51
N LYS A 93 -3.46 -15.82 -6.33
CA LYS A 93 -4.26 -17.03 -6.05
C LYS A 93 -5.63 -16.71 -5.45
N SER A 94 -5.69 -15.75 -4.53
CA SER A 94 -6.94 -15.36 -3.87
C SER A 94 -7.79 -14.43 -4.73
N VAL A 95 -7.16 -13.63 -5.59
CA VAL A 95 -7.81 -12.71 -6.54
C VAL A 95 -7.26 -13.02 -7.92
N SER A 96 -8.15 -13.33 -8.87
CA SER A 96 -7.76 -13.61 -10.26
C SER A 96 -7.50 -12.30 -11.01
N PRO A 97 -6.41 -12.20 -11.79
CA PRO A 97 -6.15 -11.03 -12.62
C PRO A 97 -7.15 -10.90 -13.79
N ASN A 98 -7.95 -11.93 -14.05
CA ASN A 98 -8.97 -11.94 -15.11
C ASN A 98 -10.37 -11.62 -14.59
N THR A 99 -10.50 -11.14 -13.35
CA THR A 99 -11.81 -10.84 -12.74
C THR A 99 -12.48 -9.66 -13.46
N ASP A 100 -11.71 -8.61 -13.72
CA ASP A 100 -12.16 -7.39 -14.38
C ASP A 100 -10.96 -6.58 -14.92
N LYS A 101 -11.24 -5.40 -15.48
CA LYS A 101 -10.21 -4.49 -15.99
C LYS A 101 -9.30 -3.93 -14.89
N PHE A 102 -9.77 -3.81 -13.65
CA PHE A 102 -9.00 -3.24 -12.54
C PHE A 102 -7.95 -4.22 -12.04
N THR A 103 -8.36 -5.47 -11.79
CA THR A 103 -7.47 -6.58 -11.41
C THR A 103 -6.45 -6.90 -12.51
N SER A 104 -6.86 -6.85 -13.78
CA SER A 104 -5.93 -6.97 -14.91
C SER A 104 -4.92 -5.81 -14.94
N GLN A 105 -5.36 -4.57 -14.73
CA GLN A 105 -4.46 -3.41 -14.68
C GLN A 105 -3.51 -3.50 -13.48
N ALA A 106 -4.00 -3.85 -12.29
CA ALA A 106 -3.21 -4.06 -11.09
C ALA A 106 -2.12 -5.11 -11.30
N LYS A 107 -2.39 -6.19 -12.05
CA LYS A 107 -1.37 -7.21 -12.40
C LYS A 107 -0.34 -6.72 -13.41
N ASN A 108 -0.79 -6.01 -14.45
CA ASN A 108 0.05 -5.68 -15.60
C ASN A 108 0.86 -4.38 -15.41
N LYS A 109 0.36 -3.48 -14.55
CA LYS A 109 0.95 -2.17 -14.24
C LYS A 109 1.10 -1.99 -12.73
N THR A 110 1.51 -3.02 -12.01
CA THR A 110 1.72 -2.98 -10.56
C THR A 110 2.73 -1.88 -10.23
N HIS A 111 2.36 -0.95 -9.34
CA HIS A 111 3.32 0.02 -8.82
C HIS A 111 4.07 -0.58 -7.64
N ASN A 112 3.34 -0.79 -6.55
CA ASN A 112 3.81 -1.30 -5.29
C ASN A 112 2.58 -1.76 -4.50
N GLY A 113 2.79 -2.07 -3.23
CA GLY A 113 1.81 -2.52 -2.27
C GLY A 113 2.61 -2.96 -1.05
N TYR A 114 1.94 -3.40 0.00
CA TYR A 114 2.63 -3.92 1.18
C TYR A 114 2.57 -5.44 1.22
N PHE A 115 3.71 -6.04 1.55
CA PHE A 115 3.80 -7.41 2.01
C PHE A 115 3.99 -7.39 3.52
N ILE A 116 3.11 -8.09 4.22
CA ILE A 116 3.16 -8.25 5.68
C ILE A 116 3.16 -9.75 5.98
N ARG A 117 4.15 -10.21 6.74
CA ARG A 117 4.23 -11.60 7.21
C ARG A 117 4.62 -11.63 8.67
N VAL A 118 3.85 -12.38 9.46
CA VAL A 118 4.16 -12.68 10.87
C VAL A 118 4.75 -14.09 10.92
N LEU A 119 5.93 -14.25 11.53
CA LEU A 119 6.58 -15.55 11.63
C LEU A 119 5.84 -16.48 12.61
N PRO A 120 5.96 -17.81 12.45
CA PRO A 120 5.29 -18.77 13.34
C PRO A 120 5.57 -18.50 14.82
N GLY A 121 4.50 -18.48 15.64
CA GLY A 121 4.59 -18.27 17.08
C GLY A 121 4.69 -16.81 17.52
N VAL A 122 4.88 -15.86 16.60
CA VAL A 122 4.93 -14.43 16.91
C VAL A 122 3.51 -13.89 17.08
N LYS A 123 3.29 -13.12 18.15
CA LYS A 123 2.07 -12.34 18.38
C LYS A 123 2.41 -10.86 18.22
N VAL A 124 1.68 -10.16 17.36
CA VAL A 124 1.88 -8.72 17.16
C VAL A 124 1.24 -7.96 18.32
N GLU A 125 2.03 -7.21 19.09
CA GLU A 125 1.57 -6.54 20.32
C GLU A 125 0.82 -5.25 20.03
N HIS A 126 1.15 -4.60 18.92
CA HIS A 126 0.58 -3.34 18.46
C HIS A 126 0.13 -3.46 16.99
N PRO A 127 -0.86 -2.69 16.53
CA PRO A 127 -1.27 -2.73 15.13
C PRO A 127 -0.12 -2.36 14.19
N LEU A 128 -0.15 -2.92 12.98
CA LEU A 128 0.59 -2.39 11.84
C LEU A 128 -0.29 -1.35 11.17
N GLN A 129 0.27 -0.23 10.76
CA GLN A 129 -0.44 0.79 9.98
C GLN A 129 0.05 0.82 8.54
N SER A 130 -0.88 0.98 7.60
CA SER A 130 -0.58 1.14 6.18
C SER A 130 -1.39 2.30 5.62
N CYS A 131 -0.74 3.19 4.85
CA CYS A 131 -1.38 4.29 4.15
C CYS A 131 -1.14 4.14 2.64
N LEU A 132 -2.22 4.17 1.88
CA LEU A 132 -2.22 4.22 0.42
C LEU A 132 -2.81 5.58 0.05
N TYR A 133 -1.93 6.54 -0.26
CA TYR A 133 -2.30 7.93 -0.45
C TYR A 133 -2.15 8.32 -1.92
N ILE A 134 -3.21 8.87 -2.50
CA ILE A 134 -3.19 9.42 -3.85
C ILE A 134 -3.07 10.94 -3.71
N ALA A 135 -1.92 11.49 -4.11
CA ALA A 135 -1.62 12.91 -4.01
C ALA A 135 -1.73 13.60 -5.37
N LYS A 136 -1.43 12.88 -6.45
CA LYS A 136 -1.55 13.39 -7.80
C LYS A 136 -3.02 13.35 -8.26
N ASP A 137 -3.53 14.48 -8.73
CA ASP A 137 -4.87 14.57 -9.31
C ASP A 137 -5.02 13.58 -10.48
N ARG A 138 -6.19 12.92 -10.55
CA ARG A 138 -6.53 11.88 -11.54
C ARG A 138 -5.49 10.78 -11.69
N PHE A 139 -4.86 10.37 -10.58
CA PHE A 139 -3.91 9.26 -10.59
C PHE A 139 -4.58 7.89 -10.33
N SER A 140 -4.18 6.90 -11.12
CA SER A 140 -4.59 5.49 -10.99
C SER A 140 -3.51 4.75 -10.22
N GLN A 141 -3.74 4.49 -8.92
CA GLN A 141 -2.82 3.74 -8.07
C GLN A 141 -3.11 2.23 -8.17
N ASN A 142 -2.22 1.50 -8.85
CA ASN A 142 -2.31 0.05 -9.06
C ASN A 142 -1.50 -0.71 -7.99
N ILE A 143 -2.18 -1.61 -7.26
CA ILE A 143 -1.65 -2.35 -6.10
C ILE A 143 -1.83 -3.85 -6.28
#